data_AF-A0A1Q7UB92-F1
#
_entry.id   AF-A0A1Q7UB92-F1
#
_cell.length_a   1.000
_cell.length_b   1.000
_cell.length_c   1.000
_cell.angle_alpha   90.00
_cell.angle_beta   90.00
_cell.angle_gamma   90.00
#
_symmetry.space_group_name_H-M   'P 1'
#
loop_
_entity.id
_entity.type
_entity.pdbx_description
1 polymer ?
#
loop_
_entity_poly.entity_id
_entity_poly.type
_entity_poly.pdbx_seq_one_letter_code
_entity_poly.pdbx_strand_id
1 'polypeptide(L)'
;MDPDELRALLPAGVQPDVRDGRSWVGVVAFRMSDTRAGGLFPPRGLGSIPELNLRTYVRVGERRGVWFVTLDTSSPLFVAVGRALYGLAYRRADMIVARHGSRVYYASVHADRAFVASYEPIGPAVPAERGSLEEWLVERYRLFARRAGDLVSAEVAHPPWLLQAVDAAIEVNTLAPPGLTLARPPLLHFARGVDVVIGPPCRVGGLRHHARHEHPVPQAERPAGLELLAGARRG
;
A
#
# COMPACT_ATOMS: atom_id res chain seq x y z
N MET A 1 14.58 7.57 4.63
CA MET A 1 15.89 7.36 3.97
C MET A 1 16.24 8.58 3.15
N ASP A 2 17.44 8.60 2.56
CA ASP A 2 17.82 9.67 1.64
C ASP A 2 16.85 9.68 0.44
N PRO A 3 16.27 10.84 0.06
CA PRO A 3 15.44 10.94 -1.13
C PRO A 3 16.12 10.43 -2.42
N ASP A 4 17.44 10.57 -2.55
CA ASP A 4 18.17 10.18 -3.76
C ASP A 4 18.22 8.66 -3.96
N GLU A 5 18.23 7.87 -2.88
CA GLU A 5 18.10 6.41 -2.94
C GLU A 5 16.80 5.99 -3.64
N LEU A 6 15.69 6.68 -3.34
CA LEU A 6 14.39 6.39 -3.94
C LEU A 6 14.27 6.97 -5.35
N ARG A 7 14.94 8.10 -5.62
CA ARG A 7 14.91 8.74 -6.94
C ARG A 7 15.39 7.80 -8.04
N ALA A 8 16.36 6.94 -7.76
CA ALA A 8 16.89 5.94 -8.70
C ALA A 8 15.87 4.87 -9.10
N LEU A 9 14.85 4.61 -8.27
CA LEU A 9 13.79 3.63 -8.53
C LEU A 9 12.59 4.23 -9.29
N LEU A 10 12.55 5.56 -9.46
CA LEU A 10 11.42 6.28 -10.01
C LEU A 10 11.68 6.73 -11.46
N PRO A 11 10.66 6.64 -12.34
CA PRO A 11 10.80 7.13 -13.71
C PRO A 11 10.95 8.65 -13.75
N ALA A 12 11.40 9.18 -14.89
CA ALA A 12 11.45 10.61 -15.14
C ALA A 12 10.07 11.26 -14.90
N GLY A 13 10.07 12.44 -14.27
CA GLY A 13 8.85 13.17 -13.93
C GLY A 13 8.17 12.74 -12.62
N VAL A 14 8.65 11.67 -11.97
CA VAL A 14 8.19 11.23 -10.64
C VAL A 14 9.28 11.52 -9.61
N GLN A 15 8.94 12.33 -8.61
CA GLN A 15 9.86 12.74 -7.55
C GLN A 15 9.50 12.04 -6.25
N PRO A 16 10.46 11.65 -5.40
CA PRO A 16 10.17 11.25 -4.03
C PRO A 16 9.41 12.36 -3.30
N ASP A 17 8.36 12.00 -2.55
CA ASP A 17 7.75 12.92 -1.60
C ASP A 17 8.58 12.91 -0.31
N VAL A 18 8.85 14.09 0.23
CA VAL A 18 9.79 14.31 1.32
C VAL A 18 9.06 14.92 2.50
N ARG A 19 9.23 14.30 3.67
CA ARG A 19 8.76 14.79 4.96
C ARG A 19 9.95 14.90 5.89
N ASP A 20 10.16 16.08 6.46
CA ASP A 20 11.25 16.37 7.41
C ASP A 20 12.63 15.94 6.86
N GLY A 21 12.88 16.27 5.58
CA GLY A 21 14.13 15.94 4.88
C GLY A 21 14.31 14.46 4.54
N ARG A 22 13.28 13.62 4.71
CA ARG A 22 13.36 12.17 4.48
C ARG A 22 12.25 11.69 3.54
N SER A 23 12.58 10.69 2.73
CA SER A 23 11.57 9.90 2.02
C SER A 23 11.34 8.56 2.70
N TRP A 24 10.22 7.92 2.36
CA TRP A 24 9.67 6.79 3.11
C TRP A 24 9.26 5.65 2.18
N VAL A 25 9.33 4.44 2.72
CA VAL A 25 8.88 3.21 2.06
C VAL A 25 7.93 2.50 3.02
N GLY A 26 6.78 2.09 2.53
CA GLY A 26 5.78 1.33 3.27
C GLY A 26 5.71 -0.10 2.77
N VAL A 27 5.54 -1.03 3.70
CA VAL A 27 5.16 -2.42 3.42
C VAL A 27 3.73 -2.60 3.95
N VAL A 28 2.74 -2.79 3.07
CA VAL A 28 1.35 -2.96 3.51
C VAL A 28 0.96 -4.41 3.31
N ALA A 29 0.75 -5.16 4.40
CA ALA A 29 0.44 -6.59 4.40
C ALA A 29 -1.01 -6.79 4.80
N PHE A 30 -1.88 -7.08 3.84
CA PHE A 30 -3.31 -7.13 4.10
C PHE A 30 -4.01 -8.22 3.31
N ARG A 31 -5.31 -8.32 3.54
CA ARG A 31 -6.21 -9.27 2.91
C ARG A 31 -7.31 -8.51 2.19
N MET A 32 -7.32 -8.58 0.86
CA MET A 32 -8.46 -8.13 0.08
C MET A 32 -9.63 -9.07 0.31
N SER A 33 -10.81 -8.50 0.50
CA SER A 33 -12.08 -9.23 0.63
C SER A 33 -13.15 -8.47 -0.15
N ASP A 34 -14.18 -9.18 -0.62
CA ASP A 34 -15.34 -8.58 -1.31
C ASP A 34 -15.00 -7.70 -2.52
N THR A 35 -13.91 -8.01 -3.23
CA THR A 35 -13.46 -7.19 -4.35
C THR A 35 -14.43 -7.26 -5.54
N ARG A 36 -14.91 -6.08 -5.97
CA ARG A 36 -15.83 -5.92 -7.11
C ARG A 36 -15.17 -5.10 -8.20
N ALA A 37 -15.14 -5.62 -9.42
CA ALA A 37 -14.73 -4.84 -10.59
C ALA A 37 -15.98 -4.22 -11.24
N GLY A 38 -16.08 -2.89 -11.25
CA GLY A 38 -17.09 -2.18 -12.07
C GLY A 38 -18.56 -2.61 -11.83
N GLY A 39 -18.96 -2.84 -10.58
CA GLY A 39 -20.34 -3.22 -10.25
C GLY A 39 -20.68 -4.70 -10.48
N LEU A 40 -19.74 -5.53 -10.95
CA LEU A 40 -19.95 -6.98 -10.97
C LEU A 40 -19.86 -7.56 -9.55
N PHE A 41 -20.67 -8.59 -9.29
CA PHE A 41 -20.55 -9.42 -8.10
C PHE A 41 -19.12 -10.00 -8.01
N PRO A 42 -18.58 -10.15 -6.79
CA PRO A 42 -17.30 -10.84 -6.63
C PRO A 42 -17.43 -12.21 -7.30
N PRO A 43 -16.45 -12.65 -8.13
CA PRO A 43 -16.48 -13.97 -8.70
C PRO A 43 -16.68 -14.98 -7.55
N ARG A 44 -17.77 -15.75 -7.62
CA ARG A 44 -18.13 -16.72 -6.58
C ARG A 44 -16.93 -17.66 -6.34
N GLY A 45 -16.51 -17.78 -5.08
CA GLY A 45 -15.43 -18.69 -4.68
C GLY A 45 -14.04 -18.07 -4.55
N LEU A 46 -13.84 -16.78 -4.90
CA LEU A 46 -12.65 -16.08 -4.44
C LEU A 46 -12.83 -15.74 -2.95
N GLY A 47 -12.24 -16.56 -2.08
CA GLY A 47 -12.05 -16.21 -0.69
C GLY A 47 -11.18 -14.95 -0.56
N SER A 48 -10.89 -14.55 0.67
CA SER A 48 -10.04 -13.40 0.90
C SER A 48 -8.60 -13.64 0.39
N ILE A 49 -8.08 -12.68 -0.36
CA ILE A 49 -6.81 -12.75 -1.09
C ILE A 49 -5.75 -11.94 -0.35
N PRO A 50 -4.66 -12.56 0.13
CA PRO A 50 -3.53 -11.80 0.66
C PRO A 50 -2.86 -10.95 -0.43
N GLU A 51 -2.47 -9.75 -0.04
CA GLU A 51 -1.70 -8.81 -0.86
C GLU A 51 -0.63 -8.12 0.01
N LEU A 52 0.55 -7.92 -0.57
CA LEU A 52 1.69 -7.26 0.04
C LEU A 52 2.20 -6.14 -0.86
N ASN A 53 2.20 -4.91 -0.36
CA ASN A 53 2.59 -3.74 -1.13
C ASN A 53 3.92 -3.22 -0.64
N LEU A 54 4.96 -3.26 -1.47
CA LEU A 54 6.12 -2.39 -1.25
C LEU A 54 5.87 -1.09 -2.00
N ARG A 55 5.58 -0.01 -1.28
CA ARG A 55 5.24 1.29 -1.85
C ARG A 55 6.16 2.38 -1.36
N THR A 56 6.32 3.42 -2.15
CA THR A 56 6.93 4.68 -1.73
C THR A 56 5.98 5.85 -2.02
N TYR A 57 6.31 7.01 -1.47
CA TYR A 57 5.53 8.23 -1.56
C TYR A 57 6.16 9.14 -2.59
N VAL A 58 5.34 9.63 -3.50
CA VAL A 58 5.82 10.37 -4.66
C VAL A 58 4.99 11.62 -4.92
N ARG A 59 5.62 12.54 -5.63
CA ARG A 59 5.01 13.75 -6.16
C ARG A 59 5.20 13.82 -7.67
N VAL A 60 4.13 14.17 -8.35
CA VAL A 60 4.09 14.43 -9.80
C VAL A 60 3.41 15.79 -10.02
N GLY A 61 4.20 16.81 -10.34
CA GLY A 61 3.75 18.21 -10.29
C GLY A 61 3.28 18.57 -8.87
N GLU A 62 2.08 19.12 -8.73
CA GLU A 62 1.51 19.47 -7.41
C GLU A 62 0.80 18.29 -6.72
N ARG A 63 0.73 17.13 -7.37
CA ARG A 63 -0.06 16.00 -6.88
C ARG A 63 0.81 15.01 -6.13
N ARG A 64 0.39 14.65 -4.92
CA ARG A 64 1.00 13.62 -4.08
C ARG A 64 0.26 12.30 -4.21
N GLY A 65 0.97 11.20 -4.02
CA GLY A 65 0.38 9.87 -4.08
C GLY A 65 1.39 8.79 -3.72
N VAL A 66 1.01 7.55 -4.01
CA VAL A 66 1.87 6.39 -3.84
C VAL A 66 2.36 5.85 -5.19
N TRP A 67 3.57 5.30 -5.15
CA TRP A 67 4.15 4.52 -6.22
C TRP A 67 4.43 3.11 -5.69
N PHE A 68 3.90 2.10 -6.35
CA PHE A 68 4.14 0.72 -5.99
C PHE A 68 5.44 0.22 -6.60
N VAL A 69 6.43 -0.05 -5.76
CA VAL A 69 7.71 -0.64 -6.16
C VAL A 69 7.48 -2.11 -6.54
N THR A 70 6.78 -2.86 -5.68
CA THR A 70 6.25 -4.20 -5.97
C THR A 70 4.89 -4.38 -5.33
N LEU A 71 4.10 -5.28 -5.91
CA LEU A 71 2.81 -5.73 -5.41
C LEU A 71 2.77 -7.25 -5.47
N ASP A 72 2.74 -7.92 -4.34
CA ASP A 72 2.65 -9.38 -4.31
C ASP A 72 1.21 -9.78 -4.01
N THR A 73 0.68 -10.76 -4.72
CA THR A 73 -0.64 -11.32 -4.43
C THR A 73 -0.67 -12.81 -4.77
N SER A 74 -1.50 -13.57 -4.07
CA SER A 74 -1.69 -14.99 -4.35
C SER A 74 -2.60 -15.25 -5.56
N SER A 75 -3.31 -14.23 -6.07
CA SER A 75 -4.30 -14.40 -7.14
C SER A 75 -3.76 -13.98 -8.53
N PRO A 76 -3.59 -14.95 -9.47
CA PRO A 76 -3.16 -14.63 -10.85
C PRO A 76 -4.11 -13.69 -11.59
N LEU A 77 -5.40 -13.71 -11.25
CA LEU A 77 -6.41 -12.83 -11.83
C LEU A 77 -6.14 -11.36 -11.48
N PHE A 78 -5.84 -11.07 -10.21
CA PHE A 78 -5.52 -9.72 -9.76
C PHE A 78 -4.21 -9.21 -10.36
N VAL A 79 -3.21 -10.09 -10.49
CA VAL A 79 -1.97 -9.79 -11.22
C VAL A 79 -2.29 -9.35 -12.65
N ALA A 80 -3.12 -10.11 -13.37
CA ALA A 80 -3.47 -9.80 -14.75
C ALA A 80 -4.24 -8.47 -14.87
N VAL A 81 -5.26 -8.26 -14.04
CA VAL A 81 -6.10 -7.04 -14.07
C VAL A 81 -5.29 -5.80 -13.69
N GLY A 82 -4.51 -5.85 -12.61
CA GLY A 82 -3.70 -4.72 -12.16
C GLY A 82 -2.65 -4.30 -13.18
N ARG A 83 -1.98 -5.28 -13.82
CA ARG A 83 -1.02 -5.02 -14.90
C ARG A 83 -1.69 -4.45 -16.14
N ALA A 84 -2.81 -5.04 -16.56
CA ALA A 84 -3.50 -4.64 -17.79
C ALA A 84 -4.10 -3.24 -17.70
N LEU A 85 -4.76 -2.90 -16.59
CA LEU A 85 -5.47 -1.63 -16.42
C LEU A 85 -4.54 -0.50 -15.98
N TYR A 86 -3.68 -0.76 -14.99
CA TYR A 86 -2.91 0.29 -14.32
C TYR A 86 -1.41 0.24 -14.62
N GLY A 87 -0.89 -0.86 -15.19
CA GLY A 87 0.56 -1.06 -15.36
C GLY A 87 1.28 -1.32 -14.04
N LEU A 88 0.57 -1.83 -13.03
CA LEU A 88 1.10 -2.07 -11.70
C LEU A 88 2.13 -3.21 -11.70
N ALA A 89 3.14 -3.10 -10.82
CA ALA A 89 4.24 -4.06 -10.70
C ALA A 89 3.85 -5.35 -9.93
N TYR A 90 2.71 -5.93 -10.30
CA TYR A 90 2.20 -7.14 -9.67
C TYR A 90 3.07 -8.36 -9.96
N ARG A 91 3.27 -9.16 -8.91
CA ARG A 91 3.96 -10.45 -8.89
C ARG A 91 3.08 -11.45 -8.17
N ARG A 92 3.11 -12.71 -8.62
CA ARG A 92 2.42 -13.80 -7.96
C ARG A 92 3.32 -14.38 -6.87
N ALA A 93 2.85 -14.44 -5.63
CA ALA A 93 3.55 -15.02 -4.49
C ALA A 93 2.79 -16.22 -3.93
N ASP A 94 3.52 -17.11 -3.26
CA ASP A 94 2.92 -18.07 -2.34
C ASP A 94 2.75 -17.38 -1.00
N MET A 95 1.49 -17.27 -0.55
CA MET A 95 1.15 -16.45 0.60
C MET A 95 0.31 -17.22 1.61
N ILE A 96 0.62 -17.03 2.88
CA ILE A 96 -0.09 -17.63 4.01
C ILE A 96 -0.50 -16.52 4.95
N VAL A 97 -1.78 -16.54 5.35
CA VAL A 97 -2.25 -15.75 6.48
C VAL A 97 -2.96 -16.68 7.44
N ALA A 98 -2.38 -16.86 8.62
CA ALA A 98 -2.91 -17.70 9.67
C ALA A 98 -3.18 -16.85 10.92
N ARG A 99 -4.12 -17.29 11.75
CA ARG A 99 -4.46 -16.62 13.00
C ARG A 99 -4.45 -17.62 14.13
N HIS A 100 -3.79 -17.28 15.23
CA HIS A 100 -3.83 -18.05 16.47
C HIS A 100 -4.16 -17.09 17.62
N GLY A 101 -5.36 -17.22 18.18
CA GLY A 101 -5.90 -16.24 19.13
C GLY A 101 -6.05 -14.86 18.48
N SER A 102 -5.44 -13.84 19.08
CA SER A 102 -5.39 -12.46 18.58
C SER A 102 -4.22 -12.20 17.61
N ARG A 103 -3.21 -13.07 17.60
CA ARG A 103 -2.03 -12.92 16.74
C ARG A 103 -2.28 -13.43 15.32
N VAL A 104 -1.81 -12.66 14.35
CA VAL A 104 -1.81 -13.00 12.93
C VAL A 104 -0.39 -13.31 12.50
N TYR A 105 -0.23 -14.34 11.68
CA TYR A 105 1.00 -14.71 11.02
C TYR A 105 0.81 -14.51 9.52
N TYR A 106 1.74 -13.78 8.90
CA TYR A 106 1.69 -13.43 7.51
C TYR A 106 2.99 -13.82 6.84
N ALA A 107 2.90 -14.54 5.73
CA ALA A 107 4.03 -14.86 4.87
C ALA A 107 3.68 -14.55 3.41
N SER A 108 4.64 -13.93 2.71
CA SER A 108 4.69 -13.83 1.25
C SER A 108 6.04 -14.36 0.80
N VAL A 109 6.06 -15.39 -0.04
CA VAL A 109 7.27 -16.07 -0.48
C VAL A 109 7.30 -16.18 -2.00
N HIS A 110 8.47 -15.88 -2.56
CA HIS A 110 8.85 -16.06 -3.95
C HIS A 110 10.19 -16.80 -4.03
N ALA A 111 10.61 -17.15 -5.24
CA ALA A 111 11.89 -17.80 -5.48
C ALA A 111 13.11 -16.99 -4.99
N ASP A 112 13.06 -15.65 -5.07
CA ASP A 112 14.17 -14.75 -4.75
C ASP A 112 13.92 -13.82 -3.56
N ARG A 113 12.70 -13.80 -3.01
CA ARG A 113 12.27 -12.85 -1.96
C ARG A 113 11.24 -13.46 -1.03
N ALA A 114 11.22 -12.97 0.20
CA ALA A 114 10.27 -13.33 1.22
C ALA A 114 10.02 -12.16 2.19
N PHE A 115 8.80 -12.11 2.69
CA PHE A 115 8.39 -11.32 3.83
C PHE A 115 7.61 -12.20 4.80
N VAL A 116 8.06 -12.27 6.05
CA VAL A 116 7.41 -13.00 7.12
C VAL A 116 7.30 -12.06 8.31
N ALA A 117 6.06 -11.92 8.80
CA ALA A 117 5.74 -11.10 9.95
C ALA A 117 4.68 -11.78 10.82
N SER A 118 4.77 -11.58 12.13
CA SER A 118 3.70 -11.87 13.07
C SER A 118 3.27 -10.60 13.78
N TYR A 119 1.98 -10.42 14.03
CA TYR A 119 1.47 -9.18 14.61
C TYR A 119 0.16 -9.33 15.37
N GLU A 120 -0.02 -8.45 16.35
CA GLU A 120 -1.18 -8.43 17.23
C GLU A 120 -1.56 -6.97 17.58
N PRO A 121 -2.78 -6.52 17.26
CA PRO A 121 -3.20 -5.16 17.53
C PRO A 121 -3.39 -4.89 19.03
N ILE A 122 -3.03 -3.67 19.46
CA ILE A 122 -3.07 -3.22 20.84
C ILE A 122 -3.87 -1.92 20.94
N GLY A 123 -4.75 -1.85 21.95
CA GLY A 123 -5.42 -0.61 22.32
C GLY A 123 -6.50 -0.17 21.33
N PRO A 124 -7.00 1.07 21.46
CA PRO A 124 -8.10 1.57 20.64
C PRO A 124 -7.65 1.92 19.22
N ALA A 125 -8.59 1.84 18.28
CA ALA A 125 -8.41 2.32 16.90
C ALA A 125 -8.79 3.79 16.81
N VAL A 126 -7.87 4.62 16.34
CA VAL A 126 -8.04 6.07 16.25
C VAL A 126 -7.56 6.58 14.90
N PRO A 127 -8.17 7.64 14.34
CA PRO A 127 -7.64 8.27 13.15
C PRO A 127 -6.25 8.83 13.44
N ALA A 128 -5.41 8.91 12.39
CA ALA A 128 -4.14 9.60 12.50
C ALA A 128 -4.35 11.08 12.89
N GLU A 129 -3.48 11.62 13.74
CA GLU A 129 -3.54 13.03 14.13
C GLU A 129 -3.21 13.92 12.93
N ARG A 130 -3.93 15.05 12.79
CA ARG A 130 -3.69 15.97 11.66
C ARG A 130 -2.27 16.53 11.70
N GLY A 131 -1.61 16.53 10.55
CA GLY A 131 -0.23 17.00 10.39
C GLY A 131 0.83 16.02 10.89
N SER A 132 0.43 14.89 11.49
CA SER A 132 1.33 13.84 11.94
C SER A 132 2.05 13.16 10.77
N LEU A 133 3.09 12.41 11.11
CA LEU A 133 3.76 11.56 10.14
C LEU A 133 2.82 10.44 9.69
N GLU A 134 2.06 9.87 10.61
CA GLU A 134 1.08 8.81 10.38
C GLU A 134 0.05 9.24 9.34
N GLU A 135 -0.57 10.42 9.50
CA GLU A 135 -1.51 10.98 8.51
C GLU A 135 -0.82 11.14 7.15
N TRP A 136 0.40 11.69 7.15
CA TRP A 136 1.18 11.80 5.92
C TRP A 136 1.45 10.44 5.28
N LEU A 137 1.64 9.36 6.03
CA LEU A 137 1.94 8.03 5.49
C LEU A 137 0.69 7.30 4.97
N VAL A 138 -0.45 7.39 5.65
CA VAL A 138 -1.62 6.56 5.33
C VAL A 138 -2.68 7.28 4.49
N GLU A 139 -2.81 8.60 4.61
CA GLU A 139 -3.82 9.37 3.88
C GLU A 139 -3.33 9.72 2.47
N ARG A 140 -3.35 8.69 1.60
CA ARG A 140 -2.88 8.73 0.21
C ARG A 140 -3.98 8.35 -0.78
N TYR A 141 -4.67 9.36 -1.28
CA TYR A 141 -5.83 9.21 -2.14
C TYR A 141 -5.52 9.15 -3.65
N ARG A 142 -4.28 8.82 -4.01
CA ARG A 142 -3.85 8.74 -5.41
C ARG A 142 -2.71 7.75 -5.56
N LEU A 143 -2.79 6.95 -6.61
CA LEU A 143 -1.66 6.14 -7.08
C LEU A 143 -1.13 6.69 -8.40
N PHE A 144 0.16 6.46 -8.61
CA PHE A 144 0.85 6.66 -9.88
C PHE A 144 1.48 5.35 -10.34
N ALA A 145 1.49 5.12 -11.64
CA ALA A 145 2.09 3.96 -12.26
C ALA A 145 2.58 4.29 -13.68
N ARG A 146 3.32 3.38 -14.30
CA ARG A 146 3.70 3.49 -15.72
C ARG A 146 3.04 2.40 -16.53
N ARG A 147 2.27 2.78 -17.56
CA ARG A 147 1.57 1.86 -18.45
C ARG A 147 1.95 2.16 -19.89
N ALA A 148 2.50 1.17 -20.60
CA ALA A 148 2.94 1.30 -22.00
C ALA A 148 3.86 2.52 -22.24
N GLY A 149 4.75 2.81 -21.28
CA GLY A 149 5.66 3.96 -21.33
C GLY A 149 5.10 5.26 -20.75
N ASP A 150 3.77 5.41 -20.71
CA ASP A 150 3.12 6.61 -20.19
C ASP A 150 2.99 6.60 -18.67
N LEU A 151 3.12 7.77 -18.06
CA LEU A 151 2.76 7.99 -16.67
C LEU A 151 1.24 8.08 -16.53
N VAL A 152 0.67 7.19 -15.73
CA VAL A 152 -0.77 7.12 -15.43
C VAL A 152 -1.03 7.34 -13.96
N SER A 153 -2.23 7.80 -13.64
CA SER A 153 -2.70 8.02 -12.27
C SER A 153 -4.13 7.53 -12.11
N ALA A 154 -4.47 7.08 -10.92
CA ALA A 154 -5.84 6.79 -10.51
C ALA A 154 -6.10 7.39 -9.12
N GLU A 155 -7.33 7.83 -8.90
CA GLU A 155 -7.80 8.23 -7.58
C GLU A 155 -8.10 7.00 -6.74
N VAL A 156 -7.76 7.10 -5.46
CA VAL A 156 -8.03 6.06 -4.47
C VAL A 156 -8.90 6.72 -3.42
N ALA A 157 -10.15 6.32 -3.33
CA ALA A 157 -11.08 6.82 -2.32
C ALA A 157 -11.22 5.78 -1.22
N HIS A 158 -11.05 6.21 0.02
CA HIS A 158 -11.29 5.45 1.23
C HIS A 158 -11.63 6.42 2.35
N PRO A 159 -12.43 6.04 3.36
CA PRO A 159 -12.52 6.81 4.59
C PRO A 159 -11.15 6.85 5.31
N PRO A 160 -10.94 7.81 6.22
CA PRO A 160 -9.69 7.87 6.99
C PRO A 160 -9.37 6.55 7.69
N TRP A 161 -8.09 6.21 7.75
CA TRP A 161 -7.65 4.98 8.40
C TRP A 161 -7.78 5.09 9.91
N LEU A 162 -8.37 4.08 10.55
CA LEU A 162 -8.33 3.93 12.00
C LEU A 162 -7.12 3.08 12.37
N LEU A 163 -6.08 3.74 12.86
CA LEU A 163 -4.80 3.14 13.23
C LEU A 163 -4.83 2.66 14.68
N GLN A 164 -4.18 1.53 14.91
CA GLN A 164 -3.91 0.95 16.22
C GLN A 164 -2.42 0.74 16.38
N ALA A 165 -1.97 0.84 17.63
CA ALA A 165 -0.67 0.28 18.00
C ALA A 165 -0.68 -1.23 17.74
N VAL A 166 0.50 -1.81 17.52
CA VAL A 166 0.63 -3.23 17.20
C VAL A 166 1.91 -3.76 17.82
N ASP A 167 1.82 -4.92 18.46
CA ASP A 167 3.00 -5.73 18.76
C ASP A 167 3.26 -6.59 17.53
N ALA A 168 4.35 -6.30 16.81
CA ALA A 168 4.70 -6.99 15.60
C ALA A 168 6.19 -7.33 15.56
N ALA A 169 6.48 -8.53 15.05
CA ALA A 169 7.81 -8.98 14.70
C ALA A 169 7.87 -9.17 13.18
N ILE A 170 8.98 -8.76 12.60
CA ILE A 170 9.31 -9.07 11.20
C ILE A 170 10.43 -10.11 11.26
N GLU A 171 10.08 -11.37 11.06
CA GLU A 171 11.05 -12.46 11.11
C GLU A 171 11.91 -12.50 9.84
N VAL A 172 11.33 -12.14 8.68
CA VAL A 172 12.04 -12.09 7.41
C VAL A 172 11.59 -10.87 6.60
N ASN A 173 12.54 -10.10 6.07
CA ASN A 173 12.25 -9.06 5.09
C ASN A 173 13.38 -8.94 4.07
N THR A 174 13.11 -9.42 2.86
CA THR A 174 14.02 -9.33 1.71
C THR A 174 13.36 -8.57 0.54
N LEU A 175 12.37 -7.74 0.84
CA LEU A 175 11.59 -7.01 -0.17
C LEU A 175 12.39 -5.90 -0.85
N ALA A 176 13.44 -5.40 -0.19
CA ALA A 176 14.25 -4.30 -0.67
C ALA A 176 14.76 -4.58 -2.10
N PRO A 177 14.41 -3.74 -3.11
CA PRO A 177 14.99 -3.88 -4.44
C PRO A 177 16.49 -3.58 -4.42
N PRO A 178 17.24 -4.03 -5.44
CA PRO A 178 18.64 -3.65 -5.60
C PRO A 178 18.83 -2.13 -5.54
N GLY A 179 19.84 -1.69 -4.79
CA GLY A 179 20.13 -0.27 -4.58
C GLY A 179 19.34 0.38 -3.44
N LEU A 180 18.42 -0.33 -2.78
CA LEU A 180 17.67 0.16 -1.64
C LEU A 180 18.04 -0.63 -0.37
N THR A 181 18.30 0.06 0.73
CA THR A 181 18.54 -0.58 2.03
C THR A 181 17.47 -0.20 3.04
N LEU A 182 16.81 -1.20 3.63
CA LEU A 182 15.81 -1.02 4.68
C LEU A 182 16.43 -1.21 6.08
N ALA A 183 17.43 -0.39 6.42
CA ALA A 183 18.24 -0.57 7.63
C ALA A 183 17.66 0.04 8.92
N ARG A 184 16.61 0.85 8.84
CA ARG A 184 16.08 1.58 9.99
C ARG A 184 14.91 0.83 10.63
N PRO A 185 14.75 0.90 11.96
CA PRO A 185 13.58 0.33 12.63
C PRO A 185 12.28 0.88 12.01
N PRO A 186 11.30 0.02 11.72
CA PRO A 186 10.05 0.43 11.13
C PRO A 186 9.12 1.09 12.16
N LEU A 187 8.22 1.94 11.66
CA LEU A 187 7.03 2.40 12.35
C LEU A 187 5.90 1.39 12.06
N LEU A 188 5.26 0.88 13.11
CA LEU A 188 4.36 -0.25 13.00
C LEU A 188 2.95 0.18 13.34
N HIS A 189 2.02 -0.04 12.42
CA HIS A 189 0.61 0.25 12.63
C HIS A 189 -0.26 -0.92 12.16
N PHE A 190 -1.39 -1.07 12.83
CA PHE A 190 -2.43 -1.98 12.39
C PHE A 190 -3.69 -1.19 12.08
N ALA A 191 -4.41 -1.60 11.03
CA ALA A 191 -5.77 -1.15 10.79
C ALA A 191 -6.69 -2.35 10.61
N ARG A 192 -7.91 -2.27 11.13
CA ARG A 192 -8.91 -3.34 10.93
C ARG A 192 -9.35 -3.49 9.47
N GLY A 193 -8.93 -2.58 8.60
CA GLY A 193 -9.30 -2.57 7.19
C GLY A 193 -10.08 -1.31 6.86
N VAL A 194 -10.22 -1.08 5.56
CA VAL A 194 -10.92 0.07 5.01
C VAL A 194 -11.52 -0.32 3.67
N ASP A 195 -12.69 0.23 3.35
CA ASP A 195 -13.25 0.10 2.02
C ASP A 195 -12.51 1.04 1.06
N VAL A 196 -12.01 0.47 -0.03
CA VAL A 196 -11.23 1.20 -1.03
C VAL A 196 -11.92 1.13 -2.38
N VAL A 197 -12.07 2.30 -3.01
CA VAL A 197 -12.51 2.44 -4.39
C VAL A 197 -11.36 3.02 -5.21
N ILE A 198 -10.92 2.30 -6.24
CA ILE A 198 -9.92 2.80 -7.19
C ILE A 198 -10.65 3.26 -8.45
N GLY A 199 -10.51 4.55 -8.75
CA GLY A 199 -11.07 5.17 -9.95
C GLY A 199 -10.36 4.74 -11.23
N PRO A 200 -10.94 5.04 -12.41
CA PRO A 200 -10.33 4.66 -13.67
C PRO A 200 -8.94 5.34 -13.85
N PRO A 201 -7.97 4.62 -14.46
CA PRO A 201 -6.67 5.21 -14.73
C PRO A 201 -6.77 6.28 -15.82
N CYS A 202 -6.07 7.39 -15.63
CA CYS A 202 -5.94 8.48 -16.59
C CYS A 202 -4.47 8.86 -16.79
N ARG A 203 -4.13 9.36 -17.97
CA ARG A 203 -2.77 9.88 -18.24
C ARG A 203 -2.54 11.14 -17.41
N VAL A 204 -1.34 11.28 -16.85
CA VAL A 204 -1.00 12.45 -16.02
C VAL A 204 -1.13 13.77 -16.79
N GLY A 205 -0.77 13.80 -18.08
CA GLY A 205 -0.97 14.98 -18.93
C GLY A 205 -2.43 15.37 -19.17
N GLY A 206 -3.38 14.47 -18.87
CA GLY A 206 -4.83 14.71 -18.97
C GLY A 206 -5.49 15.04 -17.62
N LEU A 207 -4.73 15.15 -16.54
CA LEU A 207 -5.26 15.42 -15.20
C LEU A 207 -5.81 16.85 -15.10
N ARG A 208 -7.10 17.03 -15.40
CA ARG A 208 -7.82 18.28 -15.11
C ARG A 208 -7.88 18.55 -13.61
N HIS A 209 -7.98 19.82 -13.24
CA HIS A 209 -8.13 20.30 -11.86
C HIS A 209 -9.52 19.90 -11.34
N HIS A 210 -9.72 18.64 -10.95
CA HIS A 210 -10.95 18.24 -10.26
C HIS A 210 -10.82 18.55 -8.78
N ALA A 211 -11.76 19.35 -8.28
CA ALA A 211 -11.96 19.57 -6.86
C ALA A 211 -12.28 18.23 -6.17
N ARG A 212 -11.85 18.10 -4.91
CA ARG A 212 -12.10 16.91 -4.08
C ARG A 212 -13.60 16.62 -4.08
N HIS A 213 -14.01 15.50 -4.65
CA HIS A 213 -15.34 14.95 -4.40
C HIS A 213 -15.23 13.95 -3.26
N GLU A 214 -15.76 14.32 -2.10
CA GLU A 214 -16.07 13.39 -1.02
C GLU A 214 -17.15 12.43 -1.54
N HIS A 215 -16.75 11.21 -1.89
CA HIS A 215 -17.71 10.12 -2.08
C HIS A 215 -17.94 9.46 -0.73
N PRO A 216 -19.19 9.39 -0.24
CA PRO A 216 -19.49 8.64 0.97
C PRO A 216 -19.29 7.15 0.68
N VAL A 217 -18.36 6.53 1.39
CA VAL A 217 -18.14 5.09 1.35
C VAL A 217 -19.02 4.44 2.44
N PRO A 218 -19.94 3.53 2.10
CA PRO A 218 -20.78 2.87 3.11
C PRO A 218 -19.93 1.97 4.01
N GLN A 219 -20.09 2.11 5.33
CA GLN A 219 -19.37 1.31 6.33
C GLN A 219 -19.94 -0.11 6.42
N ALA A 220 -19.11 -1.13 6.21
CA ALA A 220 -19.40 -2.50 6.61
C ALA A 220 -18.19 -3.10 7.38
N GLU A 221 -18.45 -3.73 8.53
CA GLU A 221 -17.41 -4.38 9.35
C GLU A 221 -16.84 -5.64 8.68
N ARG A 222 -15.60 -5.62 8.17
CA ARG A 222 -14.92 -6.79 7.53
C ARG A 222 -13.38 -6.74 7.69
N PRO A 223 -12.61 -7.82 7.41
CA PRO A 223 -11.40 -8.17 8.17
C PRO A 223 -10.12 -7.38 7.80
N ALA A 224 -9.13 -7.51 8.70
CA ALA A 224 -7.99 -6.63 8.89
C ALA A 224 -6.72 -6.87 8.10
N GLY A 225 -5.95 -5.78 7.94
CA GLY A 225 -4.63 -5.73 7.33
C GLY A 225 -3.62 -4.96 8.20
N LEU A 226 -2.38 -5.44 8.24
CA LEU A 226 -1.27 -4.74 8.87
C LEU A 226 -0.70 -3.71 7.88
N GLU A 227 -0.54 -2.47 8.32
CA GLU A 227 0.25 -1.50 7.56
C GLU A 227 1.60 -1.27 8.26
N LEU A 228 2.64 -1.90 7.72
CA LEU A 228 3.99 -1.84 8.25
C LEU A 228 4.75 -0.68 7.57
N LEU A 229 4.81 0.47 8.23
CA LEU A 229 5.45 1.66 7.69
C LEU A 229 6.93 1.70 8.05
N ALA A 230 7.82 1.17 7.20
CA ALA A 230 9.25 1.22 7.47
C ALA A 230 9.84 2.65 7.29
N GLY A 231 9.99 3.38 8.39
CA GLY A 231 10.90 4.52 8.43
C GLY A 231 11.02 5.21 9.79
N ALA A 232 12.00 6.11 9.86
CA ALA A 232 12.77 6.47 11.04
C ALA A 232 12.06 7.28 12.14
N ARG A 233 12.17 6.81 13.39
CA ARG A 233 11.97 7.64 14.59
C ARG A 233 13.03 8.75 14.72
N ARG A 234 12.63 9.84 15.38
CA ARG A 234 13.50 10.93 15.86
C ARG A 234 14.33 10.43 17.06
N GLY A 235 15.55 10.93 17.15
CA GLY A 235 16.25 11.06 18.43
C GLY A 235 15.81 12.33 19.14
#